data_AF-A0A8S1Y1U9-F1
#
_entry.id   AF-A0A8S1Y1U9-F1
#
_cell.length_a   1.000
_cell.length_b   1.000
_cell.length_c   1.000
_cell.angle_alpha   90.00
_cell.angle_beta   90.00
_cell.angle_gamma   90.00
#
_symmetry.space_group_name_H-M   'P 1'
#
loop_
_entity.id
_entity.type
_entity.pdbx_description
1 polymer ?
#
loop_
_entity_poly.entity_id
_entity_poly.type
_entity_poly.pdbx_seq_one_letter_code
_entity_poly.pdbx_strand_id
1 'polypeptide(L)'
;MISSNEILIYCSNLDHKNCVQQVCFNLFCKIGRLQCVQCIKNEEHSSHPEDQYEIEDMVKYIQEIQTKCDELVDKLSSYVYLIEVELNILKQGLLNKYQIPINKLNKLKNIQINVAFDEMLKFQESTSLITQNLEKFTNEFINELKRNYDELRLKELNYLELDKKELQEAEQLYKQGYNLRSSNKYEEALNFLDQSIALNPNHLLALSCKAYCLRMLSKFNEAIIWADKALALDPKHLNTIYVKARSLYCQLKYTQAIKWADIGLQIDPNHQNFYDTKVRSLILIGQNHEAITMINKILSINPEDANFLKLKGQSLMNLKQYDEAISFCDKALKYENNDEMIYYIKGECLQNQQKYQQALICYDQALQIYSEDITIQNKKAECQKLLKMQDK
;
A
#
# COMPACT_ATOMS: atom_id res chain seq x y z
N MET A 1 43.77 -7.40 0.20
CA MET A 1 43.45 -6.00 -0.13
C MET A 1 42.30 -6.03 -1.13
N ILE A 2 41.07 -6.09 -0.61
CA ILE A 2 39.85 -6.00 -1.42
C ILE A 2 39.33 -4.59 -1.17
N SER A 3 39.23 -3.83 -2.25
CA SER A 3 38.80 -2.44 -2.29
C SER A 3 37.43 -2.27 -1.63
N SER A 4 37.36 -1.39 -0.64
CA SER A 4 36.10 -0.76 -0.25
C SER A 4 35.49 -0.13 -1.49
N ASN A 5 34.43 -0.74 -2.03
CA ASN A 5 33.54 -0.02 -2.92
C ASN A 5 32.89 1.06 -2.06
N GLU A 6 33.54 2.22 -1.97
CA GLU A 6 32.96 3.41 -1.39
C GLU A 6 31.68 3.68 -2.16
N ILE A 7 30.53 3.54 -1.47
CA ILE A 7 29.26 3.99 -2.01
C ILE A 7 29.38 5.52 -2.10
N LEU A 8 29.65 6.02 -3.30
CA LEU A 8 29.75 7.46 -3.55
C LEU A 8 28.34 8.05 -3.63
N ILE A 9 27.95 8.76 -2.57
CA ILE A 9 26.67 9.49 -2.50
C ILE A 9 26.91 10.93 -2.91
N TYR A 10 26.15 11.40 -3.91
CA TYR A 10 26.26 12.74 -4.44
C TYR A 10 25.13 13.63 -3.94
N CYS A 11 25.44 14.90 -3.68
CA CYS A 11 24.42 15.92 -3.43
C CYS A 11 23.64 16.19 -4.72
N SER A 12 22.35 16.52 -4.59
CA SER A 12 21.49 16.93 -5.72
C SER A 12 21.91 18.27 -6.33
N ASN A 13 22.62 19.11 -5.58
CA ASN A 13 23.27 20.30 -6.11
C ASN A 13 24.58 19.90 -6.81
N LEU A 14 24.64 20.11 -8.13
CA LEU A 14 25.76 19.69 -8.99
C LEU A 14 27.10 20.36 -8.63
N ASP A 15 27.06 21.47 -7.88
CA ASP A 15 28.25 22.17 -7.38
C ASP A 15 28.79 21.56 -6.07
N HIS A 16 28.01 20.71 -5.40
CA HIS A 16 28.35 20.04 -4.14
C HIS A 16 28.79 18.58 -4.37
N LYS A 17 29.75 18.39 -5.29
CA LYS A 17 30.26 17.05 -5.64
C LYS A 17 30.99 16.44 -4.44
N ASN A 18 30.45 15.33 -3.93
CA ASN A 18 30.95 14.50 -2.81
C ASN A 18 30.71 15.04 -1.39
N CYS A 19 29.78 15.97 -1.19
CA CYS A 19 29.61 16.63 0.10
C CYS A 19 28.56 15.97 1.04
N VAL A 20 27.98 14.84 0.66
CA VAL A 20 27.09 14.12 1.58
C VAL A 20 27.98 13.38 2.57
N GLN A 21 28.08 13.92 3.77
CA GLN A 21 28.77 13.27 4.87
C GLN A 21 27.83 12.96 6.01
N GLN A 22 26.63 13.54 6.07
CA GLN A 22 25.73 13.40 7.21
C GLN A 22 24.41 12.73 6.84
N VAL A 23 23.91 11.88 7.72
CA VAL A 23 22.60 11.25 7.65
C VAL A 23 21.75 11.74 8.80
N CYS A 24 20.58 12.30 8.49
CA CYS A 24 19.59 12.74 9.46
C CYS A 24 18.50 11.69 9.64
N PHE A 25 18.31 11.25 10.88
CA PHE A 25 17.29 10.27 11.24
C PHE A 25 15.97 10.90 11.73
N ASN A 26 15.90 12.23 11.78
CA ASN A 26 14.69 12.93 12.18
C ASN A 26 13.54 12.64 11.20
N LEU A 27 12.47 12.01 11.71
CA LEU A 27 11.32 11.58 10.91
C LEU A 27 10.56 12.75 10.26
N PHE A 28 10.74 13.96 10.77
CA PHE A 28 10.12 15.18 10.27
C PHE A 28 11.06 16.02 9.39
N CYS A 29 12.25 15.50 9.06
CA CYS A 29 13.17 16.19 8.17
C CYS A 29 12.53 16.40 6.78
N LYS A 30 12.18 17.65 6.48
CA LYS A 30 11.47 18.03 5.24
C LYS A 30 12.32 17.94 3.98
N ILE A 31 13.65 17.79 4.14
CA ILE A 31 14.62 18.00 3.07
C ILE A 31 15.36 16.70 2.68
N GLY A 32 15.04 15.59 3.36
CA GLY A 32 15.59 14.26 3.07
C GLY A 32 16.65 13.82 4.09
N ARG A 33 16.90 12.51 4.16
CA ARG A 33 17.76 11.90 5.17
C ARG A 33 19.25 12.04 4.89
N LEU A 34 19.64 12.27 3.64
CA LEU A 34 21.05 12.40 3.25
C LEU A 34 21.35 13.88 3.09
N GLN A 35 22.20 14.40 3.96
CA GLN A 35 22.48 15.82 4.03
C GLN A 35 23.89 16.14 3.56
N CYS A 36 23.96 17.14 2.70
CA CYS A 36 25.21 17.72 2.25
C CYS A 36 25.71 18.72 3.30
N VAL A 37 26.94 18.55 3.79
CA VAL A 37 27.54 19.46 4.79
C VAL A 37 27.57 20.89 4.27
N GLN A 38 27.82 21.06 2.97
CA GLN A 38 27.87 22.38 2.34
C GLN A 38 26.48 23.02 2.22
N CYS A 39 25.44 22.23 1.91
CA CYS A 39 24.06 22.73 1.95
C CYS A 39 23.62 23.12 3.36
N ILE A 40 24.00 22.35 4.39
CA ILE A 40 23.71 22.71 5.79
C ILE A 40 24.39 24.02 6.15
N LYS A 41 25.67 24.19 5.81
CA LYS A 41 26.42 25.44 6.07
C LYS A 41 25.84 26.65 5.33
N ASN A 42 25.28 26.42 4.13
CA ASN A 42 24.61 27.46 3.34
C ASN A 42 23.17 27.75 3.84
N GLU A 43 22.75 27.17 4.97
CA GLU A 43 21.37 27.25 5.50
C GLU A 43 20.28 26.73 4.53
N GLU A 44 20.68 25.98 3.50
CA GLU A 44 19.74 25.32 2.57
C GLU A 44 19.03 24.14 3.24
N HIS A 45 19.54 23.67 4.39
CA HIS A 45 19.01 22.56 5.17
C HIS A 45 18.88 22.88 6.66
N SER A 46 17.81 22.38 7.30
CA SER A 46 17.66 22.41 8.76
C SER A 46 18.55 21.36 9.41
N SER A 47 19.42 21.75 10.34
CA SER A 47 20.22 20.79 11.12
C SER A 47 19.42 20.26 12.32
N HIS A 48 19.58 18.97 12.57
CA HIS A 48 19.06 18.29 13.75
C HIS A 48 20.27 17.69 14.47
N PRO A 49 20.99 18.48 15.28
CA PRO A 49 22.35 18.12 15.73
C PRO A 49 22.43 16.82 16.52
N GLU A 50 21.36 16.44 17.20
CA GLU A 50 21.28 15.23 18.03
C GLU A 50 20.92 13.96 17.23
N ASP A 51 20.40 14.11 15.99
CA ASP A 51 19.90 13.02 15.14
C ASP A 51 20.78 12.77 13.89
N GLN A 52 22.02 13.27 13.88
CA GLN A 52 22.93 13.23 12.73
C GLN A 52 24.15 12.34 12.97
N TYR A 53 24.46 11.52 11.96
CA TYR A 53 25.67 10.68 11.94
C TYR A 53 26.44 10.84 10.64
N GLU A 54 27.75 10.59 10.66
CA GLU A 54 28.51 10.55 9.41
C GLU A 54 28.24 9.27 8.60
N ILE A 55 28.23 9.36 7.26
CA ILE A 55 28.00 8.18 6.39
C ILE A 55 29.05 7.10 6.66
N GLU A 56 30.30 7.49 6.90
CA GLU A 56 31.36 6.55 7.23
C GLU A 56 31.07 5.81 8.55
N ASP A 57 30.57 6.53 9.56
CA ASP A 57 30.18 5.94 10.84
C ASP A 57 28.96 5.03 10.71
N MET A 58 27.99 5.39 9.86
CA MET A 58 26.85 4.54 9.53
C MET A 58 27.29 3.25 8.82
N VAL A 59 28.21 3.35 7.86
CA VAL A 59 28.76 2.18 7.15
C VAL A 59 29.51 1.28 8.12
N LYS A 60 30.36 1.83 9.00
CA LYS A 60 31.04 1.07 10.05
C LYS A 60 30.05 0.38 10.98
N TYR A 61 29.03 1.09 11.44
CA TYR A 61 27.97 0.53 12.29
C TYR A 61 27.21 -0.62 11.61
N ILE A 62 26.86 -0.47 10.32
CA ILE A 62 26.19 -1.54 9.55
C ILE A 62 27.11 -2.74 9.37
N GLN A 63 28.40 -2.52 9.07
CA GLN A 63 29.39 -3.58 8.94
C GLN A 63 29.56 -4.34 10.26
N GLU A 64 29.64 -3.65 11.39
CA GLU A 64 29.70 -4.27 12.71
C GLU A 64 28.47 -5.13 13.01
N ILE A 65 27.26 -4.65 12.66
CA ILE A 65 26.04 -5.45 12.80
C ILE A 65 26.07 -6.67 11.87
N GLN A 66 26.49 -6.52 10.61
CA GLN A 66 26.60 -7.62 9.67
C GLN A 66 27.56 -8.70 10.19
N THR A 67 28.74 -8.31 10.69
CA THR A 67 29.69 -9.24 11.30
C THR A 67 29.07 -9.98 12.49
N LYS A 68 28.36 -9.28 13.38
CA LYS A 68 27.66 -9.92 14.50
C LYS A 68 26.58 -10.91 14.04
N CYS A 69 25.85 -10.60 12.98
CA CYS A 69 24.86 -11.50 12.39
C CYS A 69 25.53 -12.75 11.79
N ASP A 70 26.62 -12.58 11.04
CA ASP A 70 27.36 -13.68 10.43
C ASP A 70 27.92 -14.62 11.52
N GLU A 71 28.53 -14.07 12.58
CA GLU A 71 29.00 -14.85 13.73
C GLU A 71 27.87 -15.66 14.40
N LEU A 72 26.67 -15.08 14.49
CA LEU A 72 25.50 -15.74 15.06
C LEU A 72 24.99 -16.88 14.16
N VAL A 73 25.02 -16.70 12.84
CA VAL A 73 24.68 -17.74 11.86
C VAL A 73 25.69 -18.89 11.89
N ASP A 74 26.98 -18.60 12.01
CA ASP A 74 28.03 -19.62 12.11
C ASP A 74 27.92 -20.43 13.42
N LYS A 75 27.67 -19.76 14.55
CA LYS A 75 27.39 -20.43 15.83
C LYS A 75 26.15 -21.31 15.73
N LEU A 76 25.05 -20.81 15.17
CA LEU A 76 23.82 -21.56 14.91
C LEU A 76 24.08 -22.84 14.12
N SER A 77 24.85 -22.72 13.03
CA SER A 77 25.21 -23.84 12.18
C SER A 77 26.04 -24.89 12.93
N SER A 78 26.98 -24.43 13.76
CA SER A 78 27.80 -25.30 14.61
C SER A 78 26.96 -26.07 15.64
N TYR A 79 25.95 -25.42 16.21
CA TYR A 79 25.05 -26.05 17.15
C TYR A 79 24.12 -27.09 16.53
N VAL A 80 23.56 -26.80 15.35
CA VAL A 80 22.75 -27.77 14.59
C VAL A 80 23.58 -29.03 14.29
N TYR A 81 24.85 -28.86 13.90
CA TYR A 81 25.75 -29.96 13.66
C TYR A 81 26.00 -30.82 14.92
N LEU A 82 26.24 -30.21 16.08
CA LEU A 82 26.45 -30.94 17.34
C LEU A 82 25.21 -31.76 17.73
N ILE A 83 24.00 -31.19 17.61
CA ILE A 83 22.75 -31.91 17.88
C ILE A 83 22.61 -33.12 16.94
N GLU A 84 22.93 -32.95 15.66
CA GLU A 84 22.86 -34.02 14.68
C GLU A 84 23.81 -35.18 15.03
N VAL A 85 25.03 -34.88 15.50
CA VAL A 85 25.99 -35.89 15.97
C VAL A 85 25.43 -36.67 17.16
N GLU A 86 24.90 -35.99 18.17
CA GLU A 86 24.35 -36.64 19.38
C GLU A 86 23.11 -37.48 19.07
N LEU A 87 22.22 -37.00 18.21
CA LEU A 87 21.04 -37.77 17.76
C LEU A 87 21.44 -39.02 16.98
N ASN A 88 22.51 -38.95 16.18
CA ASN A 88 23.05 -40.11 15.48
C ASN A 88 23.64 -41.15 16.43
N ILE A 89 24.35 -40.73 17.48
CA ILE A 89 24.86 -41.62 18.54
C ILE A 89 23.69 -42.33 19.24
N LEU A 90 22.65 -41.59 19.61
CA LEU A 90 21.44 -42.14 20.24
C LEU A 90 20.76 -43.17 19.33
N LYS A 91 20.60 -42.85 18.05
CA LYS A 91 20.01 -43.74 17.04
C LYS A 91 20.79 -45.05 16.93
N GLN A 92 22.12 -44.99 16.85
CA GLN A 92 22.96 -46.20 16.80
C GLN A 92 22.85 -47.01 18.09
N GLY A 93 22.81 -46.36 19.26
CA GLY A 93 22.57 -47.02 20.53
C GLY A 93 21.23 -47.77 20.59
N LEU A 94 20.15 -47.17 20.07
CA LEU A 94 18.83 -47.81 20.00
C LEU A 94 18.81 -49.02 19.06
N LEU A 95 19.46 -48.93 17.89
CA LEU A 95 19.59 -50.04 16.95
C LEU A 95 20.36 -51.20 17.60
N ASN A 96 21.48 -50.91 18.25
CA ASN A 96 22.28 -51.91 18.96
C ASN A 96 21.52 -52.57 20.11
N LYS A 97 20.67 -51.82 20.83
CA LYS A 97 19.89 -52.34 21.97
C LYS A 97 18.72 -53.22 21.55
N TYR A 98 17.96 -52.82 20.54
CA TYR A 98 16.66 -53.43 20.23
C TYR A 98 16.60 -54.23 18.92
N GLN A 99 17.65 -54.20 18.08
CA GLN A 99 17.71 -54.96 16.83
C GLN A 99 18.72 -56.13 16.86
N ILE A 100 19.08 -56.65 18.04
CA ILE A 100 19.90 -57.86 18.11
C ILE A 100 19.06 -59.07 17.65
N PRO A 101 19.43 -59.80 16.58
CA PRO A 101 18.67 -60.96 16.15
C PRO A 101 18.69 -62.06 17.22
N ILE A 102 17.54 -62.65 17.55
CA ILE A 102 17.39 -63.71 18.58
C ILE A 102 18.37 -64.89 18.36
N ASN A 103 18.63 -65.22 17.09
CA ASN A 103 19.58 -66.28 16.72
C ASN A 103 21.04 -65.98 17.10
N LYS A 104 21.38 -64.70 17.29
CA LYS A 104 22.70 -64.23 17.72
C LYS A 104 22.81 -64.27 19.25
N LEU A 105 21.75 -63.90 19.97
CA LEU A 105 21.67 -63.98 21.44
C LEU A 105 21.82 -65.42 21.96
N ASN A 106 21.16 -66.39 21.32
CA ASN A 106 21.22 -67.80 21.71
C ASN A 106 22.60 -68.46 21.55
N LYS A 107 23.57 -67.78 20.94
CA LYS A 107 24.94 -68.27 20.70
C LYS A 107 25.99 -67.63 21.63
N LEU A 108 25.61 -66.66 22.47
CA LEU A 108 26.53 -65.93 23.34
C LEU A 108 26.71 -66.63 24.69
N LYS A 109 27.94 -66.71 25.19
CA LYS A 109 28.23 -67.18 26.56
C LYS A 109 27.91 -66.07 27.58
N ASN A 110 27.65 -66.42 28.84
CA ASN A 110 27.25 -65.47 29.90
C ASN A 110 28.10 -64.19 30.00
N ILE A 111 29.43 -64.28 29.77
CA ILE A 111 30.33 -63.11 29.77
C ILE A 111 30.00 -62.13 28.63
N GLN A 112 29.60 -62.62 27.46
CA GLN A 112 29.23 -61.81 26.30
C GLN A 112 27.83 -61.19 26.44
N ILE A 113 26.95 -61.84 27.21
CA ILE A 113 25.66 -61.28 27.61
C ILE A 113 25.87 -60.11 28.59
N ASN A 114 26.78 -60.27 29.56
CA ASN A 114 27.12 -59.19 30.48
C ASN A 114 27.73 -57.96 29.77
N VAL A 115 28.60 -58.17 28.76
CA VAL A 115 29.12 -57.05 27.94
C VAL A 115 27.99 -56.33 27.18
N ALA A 116 27.03 -57.08 26.62
CA ALA A 116 25.85 -56.49 25.96
C ALA A 116 24.96 -55.72 26.95
N PHE A 117 24.82 -56.20 28.19
CA PHE A 117 24.12 -55.48 29.26
C PHE A 117 24.90 -54.26 29.78
N ASP A 118 26.22 -54.32 29.86
CA ASP A 118 27.08 -53.17 30.19
C ASP A 118 26.98 -52.07 29.13
N GLU A 119 26.88 -52.43 27.85
CA GLU A 119 26.57 -51.48 26.77
C GLU A 119 25.15 -50.89 26.90
N MET A 120 24.17 -51.65 27.42
CA MET A 120 22.82 -51.16 27.74
C MET A 120 22.77 -50.27 28.98
N LEU A 121 23.64 -50.47 29.97
CA LEU A 121 23.81 -49.59 31.14
C LEU A 121 24.46 -48.27 30.73
N LYS A 122 25.48 -48.31 29.86
CA LYS A 122 26.05 -47.12 29.21
C LYS A 122 25.01 -46.32 28.45
N PHE A 123 24.02 -46.97 27.82
CA PHE A 123 22.93 -46.27 27.12
C PHE A 123 22.13 -45.34 28.06
N GLN A 124 21.88 -45.72 29.31
CA GLN A 124 21.19 -44.85 30.27
C GLN A 124 22.03 -43.61 30.63
N GLU A 125 23.33 -43.82 30.88
CA GLU A 125 24.29 -42.73 31.12
C GLU A 125 24.42 -41.82 29.90
N SER A 126 24.51 -42.38 28.68
CA SER A 126 24.52 -41.63 27.42
C SER A 126 23.23 -40.84 27.22
N THR A 127 22.05 -41.41 27.49
CA THR A 127 20.79 -40.65 27.39
C THR A 127 20.71 -39.51 28.40
N SER A 128 21.19 -39.70 29.63
CA SER A 128 21.25 -38.64 30.64
C SER A 128 22.22 -37.53 30.23
N LEU A 129 23.40 -37.89 29.72
CA LEU A 129 24.41 -36.95 29.26
C LEU A 129 23.94 -36.16 28.04
N ILE A 130 23.32 -36.83 27.06
CA ILE A 130 22.73 -36.21 25.87
C ILE A 130 21.61 -35.25 26.29
N THR A 131 20.73 -35.65 27.22
CA THR A 131 19.63 -34.79 27.69
C THR A 131 20.17 -33.56 28.42
N GLN A 132 21.15 -33.72 29.31
CA GLN A 132 21.79 -32.60 30.00
C GLN A 132 22.51 -31.65 29.03
N ASN A 133 23.19 -32.20 28.03
CA ASN A 133 23.87 -31.40 27.00
C ASN A 133 22.85 -30.65 26.13
N LEU A 134 21.75 -31.28 25.73
CA LEU A 134 20.67 -30.64 24.98
C LEU A 134 19.97 -29.54 25.79
N GLU A 135 19.69 -29.77 27.07
CA GLU A 135 19.09 -28.77 27.96
C GLU A 135 20.01 -27.57 28.18
N LYS A 136 21.29 -27.83 28.49
CA LYS A 136 22.30 -26.77 28.63
C LYS A 136 22.42 -25.96 27.35
N PHE A 137 22.55 -26.65 26.22
CA PHE A 137 22.63 -26.05 24.90
C PHE A 137 21.40 -25.15 24.60
N THR A 138 20.19 -25.68 24.79
CA THR A 138 18.94 -24.95 24.52
C THR A 138 18.87 -23.68 25.36
N ASN A 139 19.28 -23.75 26.62
CA ASN A 139 19.26 -22.61 27.53
C ASN A 139 20.31 -21.55 27.14
N GLU A 140 21.53 -21.94 26.81
CA GLU A 140 22.59 -21.03 26.35
C GLU A 140 22.17 -20.33 25.05
N PHE A 141 21.63 -21.09 24.10
CA PHE A 141 21.16 -20.56 22.82
C PHE A 141 19.98 -19.57 22.97
N ILE A 142 18.98 -19.91 23.78
CA ILE A 142 17.84 -19.00 24.04
C ILE A 142 18.31 -17.72 24.72
N ASN A 143 19.24 -17.81 25.67
CA ASN A 143 19.75 -16.63 26.36
C ASN A 143 20.57 -15.72 25.43
N GLU A 144 21.36 -16.29 24.53
CA GLU A 144 22.14 -15.54 23.54
C GLU A 144 21.24 -14.92 22.46
N LEU A 145 20.20 -15.63 22.00
CA LEU A 145 19.15 -15.06 21.14
C LEU A 145 18.43 -13.90 21.79
N LYS A 146 18.02 -14.04 23.07
CA LYS A 146 17.36 -12.96 23.82
C LYS A 146 18.28 -11.76 23.98
N ARG A 147 19.54 -11.97 24.36
CA ARG A 147 20.52 -10.88 24.49
C ARG A 147 20.74 -10.15 23.17
N ASN A 148 20.89 -10.87 22.05
CA ASN A 148 21.05 -10.25 20.74
C ASN A 148 19.77 -9.56 20.26
N TYR A 149 18.59 -10.15 20.53
CA TYR A 149 17.32 -9.49 20.28
C TYR A 149 17.19 -8.18 21.07
N ASP A 150 17.54 -8.18 22.36
CA ASP A 150 17.50 -6.99 23.20
C ASP A 150 18.54 -5.94 22.78
N GLU A 151 19.77 -6.34 22.40
CA GLU A 151 20.80 -5.44 21.85
C GLU A 151 20.41 -4.84 20.49
N LEU A 152 19.79 -5.63 19.61
CA LEU A 152 19.29 -5.17 18.32
C LEU A 152 18.03 -4.30 18.48
N ARG A 153 17.16 -4.60 19.44
CA ARG A 153 15.98 -3.81 19.80
C ARG A 153 16.34 -2.47 20.46
N LEU A 154 17.37 -2.43 21.30
CA LEU A 154 17.93 -1.18 21.84
C LEU A 154 18.58 -0.31 20.73
N LYS A 155 18.81 -0.89 19.55
CA LYS A 155 19.42 -0.27 18.37
C LYS A 155 18.45 -0.02 17.20
N GLU A 156 17.24 -0.59 17.25
CA GLU A 156 16.11 -0.09 16.48
C GLU A 156 15.76 1.28 17.10
N LEU A 157 16.09 2.36 16.38
CA LEU A 157 15.65 3.74 16.63
C LEU A 157 14.39 3.77 17.50
N ASN A 158 14.54 4.27 18.73
CA ASN A 158 13.48 4.47 19.72
C ASN A 158 12.11 4.65 19.05
N TYR A 159 11.30 3.59 19.00
CA TYR A 159 9.86 3.80 18.86
C TYR A 159 9.46 4.52 20.14
N LEU A 160 9.19 5.83 20.01
CA LEU A 160 8.49 6.62 21.01
C LEU A 160 7.33 5.78 21.55
N GLU A 161 7.42 5.34 22.80
CA GLU A 161 6.23 5.12 23.60
C GLU A 161 5.58 6.50 23.74
N LEU A 162 4.69 6.84 22.81
CA LEU A 162 3.99 8.12 22.79
C LEU A 162 3.29 8.31 24.13
N ASP A 163 3.51 9.47 24.76
CA ASP A 163 2.85 9.77 26.03
C ASP A 163 1.33 9.71 25.82
N LYS A 164 0.61 9.16 26.78
CA LYS A 164 -0.86 9.05 26.74
C LYS A 164 -1.50 10.42 26.52
N LYS A 165 -0.87 11.50 26.99
CA LYS A 165 -1.29 12.87 26.75
C LYS A 165 -1.12 13.28 25.28
N GLU A 166 0.01 12.97 24.64
CA GLU A 166 0.27 13.25 23.23
C GLU A 166 -0.70 12.49 22.32
N LEU A 167 -1.01 11.23 22.66
CA LEU A 167 -2.03 10.45 21.93
C LEU A 167 -3.42 11.08 22.02
N GLN A 168 -3.80 11.59 23.19
CA GLN A 168 -5.07 12.29 23.39
C GLN A 168 -5.11 13.62 22.63
N GLU A 169 -4.02 14.37 22.64
CA GLU A 169 -3.89 15.62 21.91
C GLU A 169 -3.92 15.40 20.39
N ALA A 170 -3.21 14.38 19.89
CA ALA A 170 -3.26 13.99 18.49
C ALA A 170 -4.67 13.63 18.02
N GLU A 171 -5.44 12.92 18.85
CA GLU A 171 -6.84 12.57 18.58
C GLU A 171 -7.75 13.81 18.58
N GLN A 172 -7.51 14.78 19.46
CA GLN A 172 -8.26 16.05 19.48
C GLN A 172 -7.99 16.89 18.23
N LEU A 173 -6.72 17.03 17.84
CA LEU A 173 -6.32 17.74 16.62
C LEU A 173 -6.91 17.06 15.37
N TYR A 174 -6.89 15.73 15.32
CA TYR A 174 -7.57 14.98 14.27
C TYR A 174 -9.06 15.34 14.18
N LYS A 175 -9.79 15.35 15.30
CA LYS A 175 -11.23 15.69 15.31
C LYS A 175 -11.48 17.12 14.80
N GLN A 176 -10.63 18.07 15.17
CA GLN A 176 -10.73 19.45 14.67
C GLN A 176 -10.51 19.51 13.15
N GLY A 177 -9.46 18.86 12.65
CA GLY A 177 -9.21 18.74 11.21
C GLY A 177 -10.35 18.04 10.46
N TYR A 178 -10.91 16.97 11.03
CA TYR A 178 -12.05 16.25 10.45
C TYR A 178 -13.32 17.10 10.35
N ASN A 179 -13.60 17.92 11.37
CA ASN A 179 -14.73 18.84 11.36
C ASN A 179 -14.57 19.92 10.27
N LEU A 180 -13.36 20.51 10.15
CA LEU A 180 -13.06 21.48 9.10
C LEU A 180 -13.16 20.88 7.70
N ARG A 181 -12.66 19.65 7.50
CA ARG A 181 -12.86 18.88 6.26
C ARG A 181 -14.35 18.75 5.94
N SER A 182 -15.17 18.43 6.93
CA SER A 182 -16.62 18.26 6.76
C SER A 182 -17.33 19.59 6.42
N SER A 183 -16.73 20.72 6.77
CA SER A 183 -17.13 22.07 6.34
C SER A 183 -16.46 22.55 5.04
N ASN A 184 -15.83 21.65 4.26
CA ASN A 184 -15.07 21.94 3.04
C ASN A 184 -13.86 22.90 3.19
N LYS A 185 -13.41 23.16 4.42
CA LYS A 185 -12.25 24.00 4.72
C LYS A 185 -10.97 23.17 4.69
N TYR A 186 -10.61 22.69 3.51
CA TYR A 186 -9.55 21.69 3.34
C TYR A 186 -8.16 22.17 3.74
N GLU A 187 -7.79 23.42 3.43
CA GLU A 187 -6.48 23.97 3.79
C GLU A 187 -6.33 24.14 5.30
N GLU A 188 -7.34 24.69 5.97
CA GLU A 188 -7.36 24.80 7.43
C GLU A 188 -7.31 23.41 8.10
N ALA A 189 -8.04 22.44 7.55
CA ALA A 189 -8.04 21.07 8.04
C ALA A 189 -6.62 20.44 7.98
N LEU A 190 -5.87 20.71 6.91
CA LEU A 190 -4.50 20.18 6.77
C LEU A 190 -3.57 20.64 7.91
N ASN A 191 -3.71 21.87 8.40
CA ASN A 191 -2.88 22.37 9.50
C ASN A 191 -3.06 21.54 10.77
N PHE A 192 -4.31 21.25 11.16
CA PHE A 192 -4.61 20.42 12.33
C PHE A 192 -4.20 18.97 12.13
N LEU A 193 -4.40 18.42 10.93
CA LEU A 193 -3.99 17.06 10.60
C LEU A 193 -2.47 16.90 10.63
N ASP A 194 -1.73 17.91 10.18
CA ASP A 194 -0.27 17.92 10.22
C ASP A 194 0.26 17.92 11.66
N GLN A 195 -0.37 18.70 12.55
CA GLN A 195 -0.04 18.69 13.98
C GLN A 195 -0.40 17.34 14.63
N SER A 196 -1.57 16.77 14.31
CA SER A 196 -1.97 15.44 14.79
C SER A 196 -0.98 14.36 14.37
N ILE A 197 -0.54 14.37 13.10
CA ILE A 197 0.45 13.42 12.56
C ILE A 197 1.84 13.66 13.14
N ALA A 198 2.20 14.91 13.46
CA ALA A 198 3.46 15.21 14.13
C ALA A 198 3.50 14.61 15.55
N LEU A 199 2.39 14.66 16.28
CA LEU A 199 2.27 14.03 17.60
C LEU A 199 2.12 12.51 17.53
N ASN A 200 1.34 11.99 16.59
CA ASN A 200 1.18 10.56 16.37
C ASN A 200 1.32 10.21 14.88
N PRO A 201 2.54 9.85 14.43
CA PRO A 201 2.80 9.49 13.04
C PRO A 201 1.99 8.29 12.53
N ASN A 202 1.53 7.43 13.46
CA ASN A 202 0.76 6.23 13.16
C ASN A 202 -0.76 6.41 13.36
N HIS A 203 -1.25 7.65 13.41
CA HIS A 203 -2.68 7.91 13.50
C HIS A 203 -3.38 7.67 12.15
N LEU A 204 -3.90 6.44 11.95
CA LEU A 204 -4.56 5.99 10.72
C LEU A 204 -5.60 7.00 10.18
N LEU A 205 -6.53 7.45 11.04
CA LEU A 205 -7.61 8.34 10.62
C LEU A 205 -7.10 9.74 10.23
N ALA A 206 -6.09 10.28 10.91
CA ALA A 206 -5.48 11.56 10.55
C ALA A 206 -4.78 11.49 9.18
N LEU A 207 -4.00 10.43 8.93
CA LEU A 207 -3.36 10.16 7.64
C LEU A 207 -4.40 10.04 6.51
N SER A 208 -5.45 9.26 6.74
CA SER A 208 -6.56 9.07 5.77
C SER A 208 -7.30 10.38 5.49
N CYS A 209 -7.60 11.15 6.54
CA CYS A 209 -8.26 12.45 6.44
C CYS A 209 -7.40 13.46 5.68
N LYS A 210 -6.08 13.47 5.92
CA LYS A 210 -5.13 14.31 5.18
C LYS A 210 -5.10 13.95 3.70
N ALA A 211 -5.03 12.67 3.37
CA ALA A 211 -5.10 12.20 2.00
C ALA A 211 -6.40 12.66 1.30
N TYR A 212 -7.53 12.58 2.00
CA TYR A 212 -8.81 13.09 1.49
C TYR A 212 -8.75 14.60 1.20
N CYS A 213 -8.28 15.42 2.15
CA CYS A 213 -8.18 16.87 1.97
C CYS A 213 -7.29 17.24 0.78
N LEU A 214 -6.14 16.58 0.64
CA LEU A 214 -5.22 16.79 -0.48
C LEU A 214 -5.88 16.45 -1.83
N ARG A 215 -6.66 15.37 -1.89
CA ARG A 215 -7.42 15.01 -3.09
C ARG A 215 -8.45 16.09 -3.44
N MET A 216 -9.16 16.64 -2.45
CA MET A 216 -10.14 17.70 -2.67
C MET A 216 -9.49 19.01 -3.13
N LEU A 217 -8.24 19.24 -2.76
CA LEU A 217 -7.40 20.35 -3.24
C LEU A 217 -6.68 20.05 -4.57
N SER A 218 -7.03 18.95 -5.25
CA SER A 218 -6.40 18.50 -6.50
C SER A 218 -4.90 18.17 -6.41
N LYS A 219 -4.37 18.01 -5.20
CA LYS A 219 -2.97 17.57 -4.92
C LYS A 219 -2.89 16.05 -4.92
N PHE A 220 -3.12 15.46 -6.09
CA PHE A 220 -3.37 14.01 -6.21
C PHE A 220 -2.14 13.14 -5.90
N ASN A 221 -0.93 13.60 -6.23
CA ASN A 221 0.30 12.84 -5.94
C ASN A 221 0.50 12.73 -4.43
N GLU A 222 0.39 13.84 -3.71
CA GLU A 222 0.51 13.92 -2.27
C GLU A 222 -0.61 13.12 -1.60
N ALA A 223 -1.85 13.22 -2.11
CA ALA A 223 -2.97 12.42 -1.61
C ALA A 223 -2.67 10.91 -1.67
N ILE A 224 -2.07 10.42 -2.75
CA ILE A 224 -1.68 9.00 -2.89
C ILE A 224 -0.59 8.63 -1.88
N ILE A 225 0.45 9.46 -1.70
CA ILE A 225 1.52 9.22 -0.72
C ILE A 225 0.94 9.08 0.71
N TRP A 226 0.04 9.98 1.10
CA TRP A 226 -0.59 9.92 2.43
C TRP A 226 -1.59 8.76 2.55
N ALA A 227 -2.30 8.42 1.48
CA ALA A 227 -3.13 7.22 1.45
C ALA A 227 -2.28 5.94 1.62
N ASP A 228 -1.11 5.87 1.02
CA ASP A 228 -0.19 4.73 1.12
C ASP A 228 0.33 4.55 2.55
N LYS A 229 0.67 5.66 3.22
CA LYS A 229 1.02 5.64 4.65
C LYS A 229 -0.11 5.10 5.51
N ALA A 230 -1.34 5.54 5.27
CA ALA A 230 -2.51 5.03 6.00
C ALA A 230 -2.78 3.55 5.70
N LEU A 231 -2.66 3.10 4.44
CA LEU A 231 -2.86 1.71 4.05
C LEU A 231 -1.75 0.78 4.52
N ALA A 232 -0.55 1.30 4.80
CA ALA A 232 0.51 0.53 5.46
C ALA A 232 0.13 0.15 6.90
N LEU A 233 -0.70 0.97 7.58
CA LEU A 233 -1.20 0.69 8.93
C LEU A 233 -2.44 -0.20 8.91
N ASP A 234 -3.39 0.09 8.02
CA ASP A 234 -4.56 -0.76 7.77
C ASP A 234 -4.84 -0.91 6.26
N PRO A 235 -4.40 -2.03 5.67
CA PRO A 235 -4.61 -2.30 4.24
C PRO A 235 -6.09 -2.43 3.83
N LYS A 236 -7.01 -2.60 4.78
CA LYS A 236 -8.44 -2.80 4.52
C LYS A 236 -9.29 -1.56 4.79
N HIS A 237 -8.68 -0.43 5.13
CA HIS A 237 -9.41 0.81 5.43
C HIS A 237 -10.10 1.38 4.17
N LEU A 238 -11.39 1.07 4.00
CA LEU A 238 -12.21 1.37 2.82
C LEU A 238 -12.12 2.84 2.36
N ASN A 239 -12.24 3.79 3.29
CA ASN A 239 -12.19 5.21 2.96
C ASN A 239 -10.84 5.62 2.34
N THR A 240 -9.73 5.05 2.82
CA THR A 240 -8.40 5.34 2.26
C THR A 240 -8.23 4.68 0.89
N ILE A 241 -8.70 3.44 0.73
CA ILE A 241 -8.71 2.74 -0.56
C ILE A 241 -9.48 3.57 -1.60
N TYR A 242 -10.65 4.11 -1.22
CA TYR A 242 -11.44 4.99 -2.08
C TYR A 242 -10.70 6.27 -2.44
N VAL A 243 -10.09 6.96 -1.46
CA VAL A 243 -9.29 8.16 -1.73
C VAL A 243 -8.17 7.85 -2.73
N LYS A 244 -7.45 6.74 -2.56
CA LYS A 244 -6.38 6.34 -3.49
C LYS A 244 -6.92 6.05 -4.89
N ALA A 245 -7.98 5.26 -5.00
CA ALA A 245 -8.61 4.93 -6.28
C ALA A 245 -9.06 6.20 -7.02
N ARG A 246 -9.72 7.12 -6.31
CA ARG A 246 -10.23 8.36 -6.89
C ARG A 246 -9.12 9.35 -7.25
N SER A 247 -8.05 9.42 -6.48
CA SER A 247 -6.87 10.23 -6.82
C SER A 247 -6.16 9.69 -8.07
N LEU A 248 -6.01 8.36 -8.19
CA LEU A 248 -5.46 7.73 -9.41
C LEU A 248 -6.34 7.99 -10.64
N TYR A 249 -7.66 7.92 -10.49
CA TYR A 249 -8.60 8.31 -11.54
C TYR A 249 -8.38 9.76 -11.98
N CYS A 250 -8.26 10.70 -11.04
CA CYS A 250 -8.00 12.11 -11.35
C CYS A 250 -6.65 12.34 -12.06
N GLN A 251 -5.68 11.45 -11.87
CA GLN A 251 -4.41 11.45 -12.59
C GLN A 251 -4.47 10.73 -13.95
N LEU A 252 -5.65 10.36 -14.43
CA LEU A 252 -5.86 9.60 -15.66
C LEU A 252 -5.22 8.19 -15.63
N LYS A 253 -4.81 7.69 -14.44
CA LYS A 253 -4.24 6.35 -14.23
C LYS A 253 -5.36 5.32 -14.04
N TYR A 254 -6.25 5.23 -15.02
CA TYR A 254 -7.52 4.48 -14.93
C TYR A 254 -7.33 2.99 -14.63
N THR A 255 -6.33 2.34 -15.22
CA THR A 255 -6.06 0.91 -14.96
C THR A 255 -5.67 0.65 -13.50
N GLN A 256 -4.94 1.59 -12.87
CA GLN A 256 -4.61 1.50 -11.44
C GLN A 256 -5.81 1.84 -10.57
N ALA A 257 -6.63 2.82 -10.97
CA ALA A 257 -7.87 3.16 -10.28
C ALA A 257 -8.83 1.96 -10.25
N ILE A 258 -8.96 1.21 -11.34
CA ILE A 258 -9.76 -0.03 -11.42
C ILE A 258 -9.25 -1.06 -10.42
N LYS A 259 -7.93 -1.31 -10.37
CA LYS A 259 -7.34 -2.27 -9.41
C LYS A 259 -7.68 -1.90 -7.97
N TRP A 260 -7.59 -0.63 -7.60
CA TRP A 260 -7.93 -0.18 -6.24
C TRP A 260 -9.43 -0.23 -5.96
N ALA A 261 -10.27 0.06 -6.96
CA ALA A 261 -11.71 -0.12 -6.85
C ALA A 261 -12.09 -1.60 -6.67
N ASP A 262 -11.42 -2.51 -7.36
CA ASP A 262 -11.60 -3.96 -7.19
C ASP A 262 -11.22 -4.44 -5.79
N ILE A 263 -10.11 -3.93 -5.23
CA ILE A 263 -9.74 -4.21 -3.83
C ILE A 263 -10.86 -3.72 -2.88
N GLY A 264 -11.40 -2.51 -3.12
CA GLY A 264 -12.52 -1.98 -2.35
C GLY A 264 -13.77 -2.87 -2.43
N LEU A 265 -14.14 -3.31 -3.63
CA LEU A 265 -15.29 -4.19 -3.88
C LEU A 265 -15.10 -5.61 -3.34
N GLN A 266 -13.87 -6.09 -3.20
CA GLN A 266 -13.60 -7.36 -2.52
C GLN A 266 -13.89 -7.28 -1.01
N ILE A 267 -13.71 -6.10 -0.41
CA ILE A 267 -13.96 -5.88 1.02
C ILE A 267 -15.43 -5.53 1.26
N ASP A 268 -16.01 -4.64 0.46
CA ASP A 268 -17.44 -4.30 0.46
C ASP A 268 -18.03 -4.38 -0.95
N PRO A 269 -18.63 -5.53 -1.30
CA PRO A 269 -19.20 -5.76 -2.63
C PRO A 269 -20.35 -4.84 -3.03
N ASN A 270 -20.97 -4.11 -2.10
CA ASN A 270 -22.12 -3.24 -2.39
C ASN A 270 -21.77 -1.75 -2.36
N HIS A 271 -20.49 -1.41 -2.23
CA HIS A 271 -20.06 -0.03 -2.06
C HIS A 271 -20.13 0.78 -3.38
N GLN A 272 -21.17 1.61 -3.51
CA GLN A 272 -21.50 2.36 -4.73
C GLN A 272 -20.35 3.21 -5.29
N ASN A 273 -19.56 3.87 -4.44
CA ASN A 273 -18.47 4.74 -4.91
C ASN A 273 -17.34 3.97 -5.63
N PHE A 274 -17.09 2.71 -5.28
CA PHE A 274 -16.10 1.89 -5.98
C PHE A 274 -16.61 1.45 -7.33
N TYR A 275 -17.90 1.10 -7.43
CA TYR A 275 -18.55 0.87 -8.72
C TYR A 275 -18.49 2.10 -9.62
N ASP A 276 -18.84 3.29 -9.13
CA ASP A 276 -18.77 4.53 -9.93
C ASP A 276 -17.34 4.76 -10.45
N THR A 277 -16.34 4.64 -9.57
CA THR A 277 -14.93 4.81 -9.94
C THR A 277 -14.48 3.79 -10.97
N LYS A 278 -14.83 2.51 -10.80
CA LYS A 278 -14.48 1.44 -11.73
C LYS A 278 -15.18 1.63 -13.08
N VAL A 279 -16.49 1.85 -13.10
CA VAL A 279 -17.28 2.01 -14.33
C VAL A 279 -16.78 3.18 -15.15
N ARG A 280 -16.58 4.36 -14.54
CA ARG A 280 -16.04 5.52 -15.25
C ARG A 280 -14.64 5.24 -15.81
N SER A 281 -13.79 4.58 -15.02
CA SER A 281 -12.45 4.19 -15.49
C SER A 281 -12.51 3.26 -16.70
N LEU A 282 -13.40 2.26 -16.68
CA LEU A 282 -13.61 1.30 -17.78
C LEU A 282 -14.06 2.02 -19.06
N ILE A 283 -15.01 2.95 -18.95
CA ILE A 283 -15.48 3.77 -20.07
C ILE A 283 -14.32 4.56 -20.68
N LEU A 284 -13.49 5.21 -19.84
CA LEU A 284 -12.38 6.04 -20.30
C LEU A 284 -11.24 5.26 -20.96
N ILE A 285 -11.05 3.98 -20.63
CA ILE A 285 -10.11 3.09 -21.33
C ILE A 285 -10.75 2.33 -22.50
N GLY A 286 -12.02 2.61 -22.82
CA GLY A 286 -12.74 2.01 -23.95
C GLY A 286 -13.33 0.62 -23.68
N GLN A 287 -13.27 0.11 -22.46
CA GLN A 287 -13.84 -1.19 -22.05
C GLN A 287 -15.36 -1.09 -21.78
N ASN A 288 -16.10 -0.60 -22.77
CA ASN A 288 -17.52 -0.26 -22.64
C ASN A 288 -18.43 -1.48 -22.39
N HIS A 289 -18.11 -2.66 -22.95
CA HIS A 289 -18.88 -3.89 -22.69
C HIS A 289 -18.79 -4.33 -21.20
N GLU A 290 -17.61 -4.25 -20.61
CA GLU A 290 -17.41 -4.58 -19.20
C GLU A 290 -18.10 -3.54 -18.30
N ALA A 291 -17.99 -2.26 -18.65
CA ALA A 291 -18.72 -1.19 -17.98
C ALA A 291 -20.23 -1.45 -17.96
N ILE A 292 -20.85 -1.76 -19.12
CA ILE A 292 -22.27 -2.09 -19.22
C ILE A 292 -22.64 -3.31 -18.37
N THR A 293 -21.81 -4.35 -18.35
CA THR A 293 -22.05 -5.54 -17.54
C THR A 293 -22.12 -5.18 -16.05
N MET A 294 -21.22 -4.31 -15.58
CA MET A 294 -21.22 -3.83 -14.20
C MET A 294 -22.40 -2.91 -13.91
N ILE A 295 -22.71 -1.98 -14.81
CA ILE A 295 -23.87 -1.09 -14.69
C ILE A 295 -25.18 -1.89 -14.59
N ASN A 296 -25.34 -2.95 -15.38
CA ASN A 296 -26.53 -3.80 -15.32
C ASN A 296 -26.75 -4.43 -13.95
N LYS A 297 -25.67 -4.83 -13.24
CA LYS A 297 -25.77 -5.35 -11.87
C LYS A 297 -26.26 -4.29 -10.89
N ILE A 298 -25.84 -3.04 -11.07
CA ILE A 298 -26.25 -1.93 -10.20
C ILE A 298 -27.70 -1.56 -10.48
N LEU A 299 -28.07 -1.43 -11.76
CA LEU A 299 -29.43 -1.10 -12.17
C LEU A 299 -30.43 -2.23 -11.90
N SER A 300 -29.99 -3.49 -11.70
CA SER A 300 -30.90 -4.54 -11.21
C SER A 300 -31.29 -4.36 -9.74
N ILE A 301 -30.49 -3.63 -8.97
CA ILE A 301 -30.76 -3.32 -7.55
C ILE A 301 -31.47 -1.97 -7.43
N ASN A 302 -30.98 -0.94 -8.13
CA ASN A 302 -31.59 0.38 -8.20
C ASN A 302 -31.83 0.78 -9.68
N PRO A 303 -32.99 0.42 -10.25
CA PRO A 303 -33.30 0.71 -11.66
C PRO A 303 -33.43 2.20 -12.00
N GLU A 304 -33.58 3.05 -10.99
CA GLU A 304 -33.88 4.49 -11.12
C GLU A 304 -32.64 5.37 -10.94
N ASP A 305 -31.45 4.78 -10.77
CA ASP A 305 -30.21 5.53 -10.61
C ASP A 305 -29.85 6.27 -11.91
N ALA A 306 -30.16 7.57 -11.96
CA ALA A 306 -29.95 8.43 -13.12
C ALA A 306 -28.48 8.47 -13.56
N ASN A 307 -27.54 8.46 -12.62
CA ASN A 307 -26.11 8.50 -12.92
C ASN A 307 -25.66 7.21 -13.61
N PHE A 308 -26.10 6.03 -13.15
CA PHE A 308 -25.77 4.78 -13.83
C PHE A 308 -26.54 4.59 -15.15
N LEU A 309 -27.76 5.09 -15.28
CA LEU A 309 -28.47 5.16 -16.57
C LEU A 309 -27.70 6.03 -17.58
N LYS A 310 -27.20 7.20 -17.16
CA LYS A 310 -26.34 8.08 -17.96
C LYS A 310 -25.06 7.38 -18.38
N LEU A 311 -24.34 6.75 -17.46
CA LEU A 311 -23.10 6.01 -17.76
C LEU A 311 -23.35 4.85 -18.73
N LYS A 312 -24.53 4.22 -18.67
CA LYS A 312 -24.93 3.21 -19.66
C LYS A 312 -25.15 3.83 -21.04
N GLY A 313 -25.87 4.95 -21.11
CA GLY A 313 -26.03 5.72 -22.35
C GLY A 313 -24.69 6.10 -22.97
N GLN A 314 -23.76 6.62 -22.17
CA GLN A 314 -22.40 6.95 -22.61
C GLN A 314 -21.65 5.72 -23.14
N SER A 315 -21.72 4.59 -22.45
CA SER A 315 -21.06 3.35 -22.87
C SER A 315 -21.62 2.83 -24.21
N LEU A 316 -22.93 2.89 -24.39
CA LEU A 316 -23.62 2.49 -25.62
C LEU A 316 -23.31 3.46 -26.78
N MET A 317 -23.22 4.76 -26.51
CA MET A 317 -22.78 5.76 -27.47
C MET A 317 -21.36 5.46 -27.97
N ASN A 318 -20.43 5.14 -27.07
CA ASN A 318 -19.07 4.75 -27.45
C ASN A 318 -19.02 3.47 -28.29
N LEU A 319 -19.99 2.57 -28.12
CA LEU A 319 -20.19 1.37 -28.96
C LEU A 319 -20.99 1.65 -30.24
N LYS A 320 -21.35 2.91 -30.51
CA LYS A 320 -22.17 3.36 -31.65
C LYS A 320 -23.60 2.80 -31.67
N GLN A 321 -24.10 2.33 -30.53
CA GLN A 321 -25.48 1.87 -30.36
C GLN A 321 -26.39 3.05 -30.01
N TYR A 322 -26.56 3.98 -30.95
CA TYR A 322 -27.13 5.30 -30.69
C TYR A 322 -28.61 5.26 -30.24
N ASP A 323 -29.45 4.40 -30.80
CA ASP A 323 -30.87 4.32 -30.41
C ASP A 323 -31.05 3.83 -28.97
N GLU A 324 -30.28 2.82 -28.56
CA GLU A 324 -30.28 2.34 -27.19
C GLU A 324 -29.71 3.39 -26.23
N ALA A 325 -28.63 4.06 -26.61
CA ALA A 325 -28.04 5.14 -25.83
C ALA A 325 -29.06 6.26 -25.56
N ILE A 326 -29.77 6.72 -26.61
CA ILE A 326 -30.84 7.72 -26.49
C ILE A 326 -31.95 7.24 -25.53
N SER A 327 -32.38 5.99 -25.64
CA SER A 327 -33.40 5.41 -24.75
C SER A 327 -32.97 5.43 -23.27
N PHE A 328 -31.69 5.16 -22.98
CA PHE A 328 -31.17 5.25 -21.61
C PHE A 328 -30.98 6.70 -21.13
N CYS A 329 -30.58 7.63 -22.01
CA CYS A 329 -30.59 9.05 -21.70
C CYS A 329 -32.00 9.55 -21.37
N ASP A 330 -33.02 9.15 -22.14
CA ASP A 330 -34.42 9.52 -21.88
C ASP A 330 -34.92 8.97 -20.56
N LYS A 331 -34.50 7.77 -20.17
CA LYS A 331 -34.78 7.22 -18.83
C LYS A 331 -34.07 8.02 -17.75
N ALA A 332 -32.80 8.37 -17.92
CA ALA A 332 -32.06 9.17 -16.95
C ALA A 332 -32.72 10.54 -16.74
N LEU A 333 -33.12 11.22 -17.83
CA LEU A 333 -33.81 12.52 -17.80
C LEU A 333 -35.16 12.51 -17.08
N LYS A 334 -35.82 11.35 -16.94
CA LYS A 334 -37.04 11.23 -16.13
C LYS A 334 -36.79 11.38 -14.64
N TYR A 335 -35.62 10.97 -14.18
CA TYR A 335 -35.24 10.97 -12.77
C TYR A 335 -34.37 12.19 -12.41
N GLU A 336 -33.51 12.62 -13.33
CA GLU A 336 -32.64 13.78 -13.17
C GLU A 336 -32.58 14.58 -14.47
N ASN A 337 -33.22 15.74 -14.47
CA ASN A 337 -33.32 16.61 -15.65
C ASN A 337 -32.37 17.82 -15.62
N ASN A 338 -31.55 17.95 -14.57
CA ASN A 338 -30.62 19.07 -14.38
C ASN A 338 -29.15 18.62 -14.47
N ASP A 339 -28.88 17.64 -15.33
CA ASP A 339 -27.53 17.15 -15.65
C ASP A 339 -27.28 17.37 -17.15
N GLU A 340 -26.40 18.33 -17.46
CA GLU A 340 -26.04 18.75 -18.81
C GLU A 340 -25.43 17.62 -19.62
N MET A 341 -24.73 16.68 -18.97
CA MET A 341 -24.06 15.58 -19.65
C MET A 341 -25.05 14.57 -20.24
N ILE A 342 -26.24 14.41 -19.65
CA ILE A 342 -27.27 13.52 -20.22
C ILE A 342 -27.75 14.06 -21.57
N TYR A 343 -28.04 15.37 -21.63
CA TYR A 343 -28.42 16.04 -22.87
C TYR A 343 -27.29 16.05 -23.89
N TYR A 344 -26.04 16.25 -23.46
CA TYR A 344 -24.87 16.16 -24.32
C TYR A 344 -24.75 14.79 -25.00
N ILE A 345 -24.79 13.69 -24.23
CA ILE A 345 -24.70 12.32 -24.75
C ILE A 345 -25.83 12.06 -25.75
N LYS A 346 -27.06 12.46 -25.41
CA LYS A 346 -28.22 12.32 -26.30
C LYS A 346 -28.03 13.12 -27.60
N GLY A 347 -27.57 14.36 -27.50
CA GLY A 347 -27.30 15.23 -28.64
C GLY A 347 -26.24 14.67 -29.58
N GLU A 348 -25.15 14.13 -29.02
CA GLU A 348 -24.08 13.50 -29.81
C GLU A 348 -24.57 12.23 -30.52
N CYS A 349 -25.39 11.40 -29.86
CA CYS A 349 -26.05 10.26 -30.51
C CYS A 349 -26.93 10.69 -31.69
N LEU A 350 -27.77 11.72 -31.50
CA LEU A 350 -28.66 12.24 -32.54
C LEU A 350 -27.88 12.86 -33.71
N GLN A 351 -26.80 13.58 -33.43
CA GLN A 351 -25.92 14.13 -34.46
C GLN A 351 -25.28 13.02 -35.29
N ASN A 352 -24.80 11.94 -34.66
CA ASN A 352 -24.25 10.78 -35.37
C ASN A 352 -25.31 10.04 -36.22
N GLN A 353 -26.58 10.12 -35.83
CA GLN A 353 -27.72 9.64 -36.62
C GLN A 353 -28.19 10.64 -37.69
N GLN A 354 -27.50 11.77 -37.88
CA GLN A 354 -27.86 12.86 -38.81
C GLN A 354 -29.20 13.54 -38.48
N LYS A 355 -29.71 13.38 -37.25
CA LYS A 355 -30.92 14.07 -36.75
C LYS A 355 -30.54 15.43 -36.17
N TYR A 356 -29.93 16.28 -36.98
CA TYR A 356 -29.24 17.49 -36.50
C TYR A 356 -30.17 18.48 -35.77
N GLN A 357 -31.41 18.67 -36.22
CA GLN A 357 -32.35 19.56 -35.54
C GLN A 357 -32.63 19.11 -34.09
N GLN A 358 -32.82 17.80 -33.88
CA GLN A 358 -33.07 17.25 -32.53
C GLN A 358 -31.81 17.31 -31.67
N ALA A 359 -30.62 17.10 -32.27
CA ALA A 359 -29.35 17.24 -31.58
C ALA A 359 -29.12 18.67 -31.07
N LEU A 360 -29.44 19.69 -31.89
CA LEU A 360 -29.34 21.10 -31.48
C LEU A 360 -30.23 21.44 -30.28
N ILE A 361 -31.47 20.92 -30.25
CA ILE A 361 -32.35 21.08 -29.08
C ILE A 361 -31.69 20.50 -27.82
N CYS A 362 -31.05 19.33 -27.92
CA CYS A 362 -30.36 18.72 -26.78
C CYS A 362 -29.17 19.57 -26.32
N TYR A 363 -28.36 20.08 -27.24
CA TYR A 363 -27.25 20.97 -26.87
C TYR A 363 -27.73 22.29 -26.27
N ASP A 364 -28.86 22.83 -26.74
CA ASP A 364 -29.49 24.02 -26.16
C ASP A 364 -29.95 23.77 -24.72
N GLN A 365 -30.57 22.62 -24.45
CA GLN A 365 -30.95 22.21 -23.10
C GLN A 365 -29.72 22.05 -22.18
N ALA A 366 -28.66 21.43 -22.68
CA ALA A 366 -27.42 21.27 -21.92
C ALA A 366 -26.79 22.64 -21.57
N LEU A 367 -26.75 23.58 -22.52
CA LEU A 367 -26.23 24.93 -22.30
C LEU A 367 -27.15 25.83 -21.46
N GLN A 368 -28.44 25.49 -21.33
CA GLN A 368 -29.32 26.15 -20.35
C GLN A 368 -28.95 25.77 -18.91
N ILE A 369 -28.49 24.54 -18.69
CA ILE A 369 -28.04 24.05 -17.39
C ILE A 369 -26.65 24.61 -17.06
N TYR A 370 -25.71 24.52 -18.02
CA TYR A 370 -24.36 25.04 -17.86
C TYR A 370 -23.90 25.78 -19.13
N SER A 371 -24.05 27.10 -19.13
CA SER A 371 -23.84 27.94 -20.31
C SER A 371 -22.39 28.10 -20.72
N GLU A 372 -21.44 27.87 -19.82
CA GLU A 372 -20.00 28.08 -20.04
C GLU A 372 -19.27 26.82 -20.57
N ASP A 373 -19.99 25.74 -20.87
CA ASP A 373 -19.37 24.53 -21.42
C ASP A 373 -18.90 24.72 -22.87
N ILE A 374 -17.60 24.98 -23.02
CA ILE A 374 -16.95 25.17 -24.33
C ILE A 374 -17.07 23.92 -25.21
N THR A 375 -17.05 22.71 -24.63
CA THR A 375 -17.16 21.46 -25.38
C THR A 375 -18.54 21.33 -26.02
N ILE A 376 -19.60 21.62 -25.25
CA ILE A 376 -20.98 21.58 -25.75
C ILE A 376 -21.22 22.70 -26.78
N GLN A 377 -20.70 23.91 -26.54
CA GLN A 377 -20.77 25.01 -27.51
C GLN A 377 -20.13 24.62 -28.85
N ASN A 378 -18.96 23.99 -28.83
CA ASN A 378 -18.27 23.51 -30.02
C ASN A 378 -19.07 22.43 -30.77
N LYS A 379 -19.63 21.45 -30.04
CA LYS A 379 -20.48 20.40 -30.64
C LYS A 379 -21.75 20.98 -31.26
N LYS A 380 -22.39 21.96 -30.61
CA LYS A 380 -23.52 22.69 -31.16
C LYS A 380 -23.15 23.41 -32.45
N ALA A 381 -22.04 24.13 -32.47
CA ALA A 381 -21.56 24.85 -33.67
C ALA A 381 -21.22 23.89 -34.83
N GLU A 382 -20.62 22.74 -34.54
CA GLU A 382 -20.38 21.67 -35.51
C GLU A 382 -21.69 21.15 -36.09
N CYS A 383 -22.66 20.83 -35.24
CA CYS A 383 -23.98 20.34 -35.64
C CYS A 383 -24.73 21.34 -36.53
N GLN A 384 -24.64 22.64 -36.24
CA GLN A 384 -25.23 23.69 -37.09
C GLN A 384 -24.60 23.74 -38.48
N LYS A 385 -23.29 23.50 -38.61
CA LYS A 385 -22.63 23.43 -39.92
C LYS A 385 -23.12 22.23 -40.71
N LEU A 386 -23.22 21.06 -40.07
CA LEU A 386 -23.71 19.83 -40.70
C LEU A 386 -25.15 19.98 -41.20
N LEU A 387 -26.03 20.60 -40.42
CA LEU A 387 -27.41 20.88 -40.83
C LEU A 387 -27.45 21.75 -42.10
N LYS A 388 -26.68 22.85 -42.14
CA LYS A 388 -26.60 23.73 -43.33
C LYS A 388 -26.02 23.05 -44.58
N MET A 389 -25.24 21.98 -44.41
CA MET A 389 -24.71 21.20 -45.54
C MET A 389 -25.72 20.18 -46.05
N GLN A 390 -26.66 19.73 -45.22
CA GLN A 390 -27.74 18.81 -45.62
C GLN A 390 -28.86 19.53 -46.38
N ASP A 391 -29.04 20.83 -46.11
CA ASP A 391 -30.01 21.70 -46.80
C ASP A 391 -29.50 22.23 -48.17
N LYS A 392 -28.26 21.90 -48.56
CA LYS A 392 -27.65 22.23 -49.86
C LYS A 392 -27.57 21.00 -50.74
#